data_AF-A0A937TEV9-F1
#
_entry.id   AF-A0A937TEV9-F1
#
_cell.length_a   1.000
_cell.length_b   1.000
_cell.length_c   1.000
_cell.angle_alpha   90.00
_cell.angle_beta   90.00
_cell.angle_gamma   90.00
#
_symmetry.space_group_name_H-M   'P 1'
#
loop_
_entity.id
_entity.type
_entity.pdbx_description
1 polymer ?
#
loop_
_entity_poly.entity_id
_entity_poly.type
_entity_poly.pdbx_seq_one_letter_code
_entity_poly.pdbx_strand_id
1 'polypeptide(L)'
;MALNIVEKIDDAVKVEHVLASVSDKSGLEQLVPGLVEVNPSVKIYSTGGTYAAIEKILGPDAAAHNLVAVSAYTGQPEMQGGLVKTLDFKIYLGLLSETYNEAHGRDLERTGGVPIDMVIVNLYPFQDTVAKPDVTPEMARTNIDIGGPCMVRASAKNFLRVASVTDPSDYESILAELQDGDGCISLQRRFELSRKAFAHTAAYDTAIAGYFGGLDVASIGDGYQLQGM
;
A
#
# COMPACT_ATOMS: atom_id res chain seq x y z
N MET A 1 1.10 26.59 8.87
CA MET A 1 -0.05 25.69 9.09
C MET A 1 -0.01 25.25 10.54
N ALA A 2 -1.16 25.18 11.22
CA ALA A 2 -1.24 24.52 12.52
C ALA A 2 -0.95 23.02 12.34
N LEU A 3 -0.17 22.42 13.24
CA LEU A 3 0.03 20.97 13.26
C LEU A 3 -1.31 20.31 13.65
N ASN A 4 -1.71 19.26 12.94
CA ASN A 4 -2.82 18.41 13.37
C ASN A 4 -2.32 17.51 14.51
N ILE A 5 -2.61 17.88 15.76
CA ILE A 5 -2.29 17.09 16.95
C ILE A 5 -3.51 16.25 17.30
N VAL A 6 -3.33 14.93 17.40
CA VAL A 6 -4.42 13.99 17.70
C VAL A 6 -4.48 13.75 19.21
N GLU A 7 -5.63 14.03 19.82
CA GLU A 7 -5.83 13.90 21.27
C GLU A 7 -6.74 12.72 21.64
N LYS A 8 -7.54 12.22 20.68
CA LYS A 8 -8.48 11.12 20.87
C LYS A 8 -8.30 10.08 19.77
N ILE A 9 -8.17 8.82 20.17
CA ILE A 9 -7.96 7.67 19.28
C ILE A 9 -8.75 6.47 19.79
N ASP A 10 -8.90 5.45 18.93
CA ASP A 10 -9.46 4.15 19.28
C ASP A 10 -8.33 3.16 19.60
N ASP A 11 -8.50 2.38 20.67
CA ASP A 11 -7.55 1.31 21.01
C ASP A 11 -7.61 0.20 19.96
N ALA A 12 -8.81 -0.17 19.51
CA ALA A 12 -9.02 -1.17 18.46
C ALA A 12 -9.79 -0.56 17.28
N VAL A 13 -9.37 -0.86 16.05
CA VAL A 13 -10.00 -0.38 14.81
C VAL A 13 -10.55 -1.56 14.04
N LYS A 14 -11.84 -1.53 13.70
CA LYS A 14 -12.46 -2.55 12.86
C LYS A 14 -11.97 -2.41 11.43
N VAL A 15 -11.55 -3.51 10.81
CA VAL A 15 -11.06 -3.51 9.44
C VAL A 15 -12.23 -3.64 8.48
N GLU A 16 -12.60 -2.54 7.83
CA GLU A 16 -13.69 -2.48 6.85
C GLU A 16 -13.19 -2.19 5.44
N HIS A 17 -12.15 -1.37 5.30
CA HIS A 17 -11.58 -0.97 4.03
C HIS A 17 -10.08 -1.29 3.98
N VAL A 18 -9.70 -2.17 3.06
CA VAL A 18 -8.32 -2.65 2.88
C VAL A 18 -7.81 -2.19 1.53
N LEU A 19 -6.64 -1.55 1.47
CA LEU A 19 -5.96 -1.23 0.22
C LEU A 19 -4.80 -2.20 -0.01
N ALA A 20 -4.86 -2.99 -1.08
CA ALA A 20 -3.88 -4.03 -1.37
C ALA A 20 -3.16 -3.80 -2.71
N SER A 21 -1.83 -3.74 -2.68
CA SER A 21 -0.97 -3.67 -3.86
C SER A 21 0.37 -4.33 -3.55
N VAL A 22 0.50 -5.61 -3.87
CA VAL A 22 1.68 -6.40 -3.53
C VAL A 22 2.45 -6.86 -4.76
N SER A 23 3.77 -6.92 -4.64
CA SER A 23 4.65 -7.52 -5.64
C SER A 23 4.82 -9.03 -5.44
N ASP A 24 5.07 -9.46 -4.21
CA ASP A 24 4.99 -10.86 -3.79
C ASP A 24 3.55 -11.20 -3.38
N LYS A 25 2.98 -12.23 -4.01
CA LYS A 25 1.59 -12.67 -3.83
C LYS A 25 1.47 -13.82 -2.81
N SER A 26 2.60 -14.28 -2.26
CA SER A 26 2.63 -15.33 -1.23
C SER A 26 1.65 -15.03 -0.10
N GLY A 27 0.85 -16.03 0.30
CA GLY A 27 -0.07 -15.94 1.42
C GLY A 27 -1.38 -15.20 1.14
N LEU A 28 -1.56 -14.57 -0.03
CA LEU A 28 -2.84 -13.93 -0.37
C LEU A 28 -3.99 -14.95 -0.41
N GLU A 29 -3.71 -16.19 -0.80
CA GLU A 29 -4.68 -17.29 -0.85
C GLU A 29 -5.25 -17.66 0.53
N GLN A 30 -4.57 -17.28 1.61
CA GLN A 30 -5.05 -17.43 2.98
C GLN A 30 -5.59 -16.11 3.52
N LEU A 31 -4.85 -15.01 3.32
CA LEU A 31 -5.20 -13.69 3.83
C LEU A 31 -6.55 -13.20 3.31
N VAL A 32 -6.77 -13.30 2.00
CA VAL A 32 -7.96 -12.72 1.34
C VAL A 32 -9.24 -13.41 1.80
N PRO A 33 -9.37 -14.75 1.77
CA PRO A 33 -10.54 -15.42 2.33
C PRO A 33 -10.70 -15.17 3.84
N GLY A 34 -9.59 -15.17 4.59
CA GLY A 34 -9.63 -14.92 6.03
C GLY A 34 -10.18 -13.53 6.39
N LEU A 35 -9.82 -12.48 5.63
CA LEU A 35 -10.38 -11.14 5.81
C LEU A 35 -11.90 -11.11 5.58
N VAL A 36 -12.39 -11.83 4.56
CA VAL A 36 -13.82 -11.92 4.25
C VAL A 36 -14.57 -12.77 5.29
N GLU A 37 -13.95 -13.83 5.81
CA GLU A 37 -14.52 -14.66 6.88
C GLU A 37 -14.70 -13.87 8.17
N VAL A 38 -13.67 -13.11 8.56
CA VAL A 38 -13.69 -12.22 9.73
C VAL A 38 -14.74 -11.12 9.57
N ASN A 39 -14.78 -10.48 8.40
CA ASN A 39 -15.74 -9.41 8.10
C ASN A 39 -16.32 -9.60 6.70
N PRO A 40 -17.52 -10.20 6.58
CA PRO A 40 -18.17 -10.43 5.28
C PRO A 40 -18.40 -9.16 4.45
N SER A 41 -18.42 -7.98 5.10
CA SER A 41 -18.63 -6.69 4.44
C SER A 41 -17.34 -5.97 4.06
N VAL A 42 -16.16 -6.53 4.36
CA VAL A 42 -14.86 -5.91 4.07
C VAL A 42 -14.73 -5.58 2.58
N LYS A 43 -14.23 -4.39 2.28
CA LYS A 43 -13.93 -3.93 0.92
C LYS A 43 -12.43 -3.90 0.71
N ILE A 44 -11.96 -4.68 -0.25
CA ILE A 44 -10.57 -4.72 -0.69
C ILE A 44 -10.45 -3.90 -1.96
N TYR A 45 -9.70 -2.80 -1.89
CA TYR A 45 -9.35 -1.95 -3.01
C TYR A 45 -8.02 -2.42 -3.59
N SER A 46 -7.97 -2.72 -4.89
CA SER A 46 -6.75 -3.19 -5.52
C SER A 46 -6.61 -2.76 -6.99
N THR A 47 -5.43 -2.95 -7.56
CA THR A 47 -5.12 -2.64 -8.97
C THR A 47 -4.18 -3.69 -9.57
N GLY A 48 -4.17 -3.75 -10.92
CA GLY A 48 -3.20 -4.52 -11.69
C GLY A 48 -3.17 -6.01 -11.34
N GLY A 49 -1.96 -6.56 -11.28
CA GLY A 49 -1.77 -8.00 -10.99
C GLY A 49 -2.26 -8.42 -9.60
N THR A 50 -2.30 -7.50 -8.63
CA THR A 50 -2.84 -7.80 -7.29
C THR A 50 -4.35 -7.97 -7.37
N TYR A 51 -5.06 -7.05 -8.05
CA TYR A 51 -6.50 -7.16 -8.27
C TYR A 51 -6.85 -8.50 -8.92
N ALA A 52 -6.17 -8.85 -10.02
CA ALA A 52 -6.44 -10.10 -10.73
C ALA A 52 -6.17 -11.36 -9.87
N ALA A 53 -5.15 -11.33 -9.01
CA ALA A 53 -4.88 -12.41 -8.09
C ALA A 53 -5.99 -12.56 -7.03
N ILE A 54 -6.42 -11.45 -6.44
CA ILE A 54 -7.49 -11.42 -5.43
C ILE A 54 -8.82 -11.86 -6.03
N GLU A 55 -9.16 -11.38 -7.24
CA GLU A 55 -10.36 -11.78 -7.98
C GLU A 55 -10.40 -13.30 -8.21
N LYS A 56 -9.27 -13.88 -8.62
CA LYS A 56 -9.15 -15.33 -8.79
C LYS A 56 -9.32 -16.10 -7.48
N ILE A 57 -8.77 -15.59 -6.37
CA ILE A 57 -8.86 -16.22 -5.05
C ILE A 57 -10.30 -16.21 -4.53
N LEU A 58 -10.99 -15.07 -4.65
CA LEU A 58 -12.36 -14.91 -4.16
C LEU A 58 -13.40 -15.62 -5.03
N GLY A 59 -13.15 -15.75 -6.33
CA GLY A 59 -14.16 -16.18 -7.28
C GLY A 59 -15.21 -15.08 -7.54
N PRO A 60 -16.10 -15.29 -8.52
CA PRO A 60 -16.95 -14.21 -9.07
C PRO A 60 -17.92 -13.61 -8.04
N ASP A 61 -18.56 -14.45 -7.22
CA ASP A 61 -19.58 -13.99 -6.29
C ASP A 61 -18.98 -13.15 -5.16
N ALA A 62 -17.93 -13.64 -4.49
CA ALA A 62 -17.28 -12.88 -3.42
C ALA A 62 -16.51 -11.66 -3.97
N ALA A 63 -15.87 -11.77 -5.14
CA ALA A 63 -15.20 -10.62 -5.76
C ALA A 63 -16.18 -9.48 -6.05
N ALA A 64 -17.39 -9.77 -6.54
CA ALA A 64 -18.41 -8.75 -6.80
C ALA A 64 -18.83 -7.97 -5.54
N HIS A 65 -18.72 -8.59 -4.36
CA HIS A 65 -19.10 -7.97 -3.09
C HIS A 65 -17.92 -7.39 -2.33
N ASN A 66 -16.72 -7.94 -2.44
CA ASN A 66 -15.59 -7.62 -1.57
C ASN A 66 -14.40 -6.98 -2.30
N LEU A 67 -14.35 -6.99 -3.63
CA LEU A 67 -13.23 -6.45 -4.40
C LEU A 67 -13.64 -5.22 -5.22
N VAL A 68 -12.87 -4.14 -5.08
CA VAL A 68 -13.10 -2.87 -5.77
C VAL A 68 -11.84 -2.48 -6.53
N ALA A 69 -11.97 -2.20 -7.82
CA ALA A 69 -10.86 -1.68 -8.61
C ALA A 69 -10.53 -0.25 -8.15
N VAL A 70 -9.25 0.05 -7.91
CA VAL A 70 -8.80 1.40 -7.52
C VAL A 70 -9.21 2.46 -8.56
N SER A 71 -9.16 2.13 -9.85
CA SER A 71 -9.63 3.02 -10.93
C SER A 71 -11.13 3.31 -10.83
N ALA A 72 -11.95 2.33 -10.46
CA ALA A 72 -13.38 2.53 -10.22
C ALA A 72 -13.63 3.39 -8.97
N TYR A 73 -12.81 3.23 -7.93
CA TYR A 73 -12.93 4.02 -6.70
C TYR A 73 -12.52 5.49 -6.87
N THR A 74 -11.41 5.74 -7.58
CA THR A 74 -10.84 7.08 -7.79
C THR A 74 -11.47 7.80 -8.98
N GLY A 75 -11.98 7.08 -9.96
CA GLY A 75 -12.47 7.62 -11.23
C GLY A 75 -11.37 8.03 -12.22
N GLN A 76 -10.09 7.78 -11.89
CA GLN A 76 -8.97 8.16 -12.74
C GLN A 76 -8.53 6.99 -13.66
N PRO A 77 -8.26 7.25 -14.95
CA PRO A 77 -7.65 6.25 -15.82
C PRO A 77 -6.17 6.04 -15.44
N GLU A 78 -5.68 4.81 -15.63
CA GLU A 78 -4.25 4.52 -15.37
C GLU A 78 -3.36 5.13 -16.46
N MET A 79 -2.27 5.79 -16.05
CA MET A 79 -1.22 6.24 -16.99
C MET A 79 -0.54 5.04 -17.67
N GLN A 80 -0.14 5.18 -18.94
CA GLN A 80 0.64 4.16 -19.65
C GLN A 80 1.89 3.76 -18.85
N GLY A 81 2.18 2.45 -18.80
CA GLY A 81 3.25 1.90 -17.97
C GLY A 81 2.88 1.79 -16.49
N GLY A 82 1.67 2.22 -16.10
CA GLY A 82 1.15 2.03 -14.76
C GLY A 82 1.84 2.88 -13.68
N LEU A 83 2.47 3.98 -14.07
CA LEU A 83 3.28 4.83 -13.19
C LEU A 83 2.45 5.62 -12.17
N VAL A 84 1.20 5.93 -12.51
CA VAL A 84 0.29 6.74 -11.68
C VAL A 84 -1.04 6.00 -11.57
N LYS A 85 -1.15 5.14 -10.55
CA LYS A 85 -2.38 4.37 -10.25
C LYS A 85 -2.94 4.67 -8.87
N THR A 86 -2.06 4.82 -7.89
CA THR A 86 -2.43 4.98 -6.48
C THR A 86 -2.05 6.35 -5.91
N LEU A 87 -1.44 7.22 -6.72
CA LEU A 87 -1.11 8.61 -6.38
C LEU A 87 -2.35 9.51 -6.55
N ASP A 88 -3.41 9.20 -5.81
CA ASP A 88 -4.72 9.88 -5.93
C ASP A 88 -5.17 10.48 -4.60
N PHE A 89 -5.72 11.70 -4.66
CA PHE A 89 -6.18 12.45 -3.49
C PHE A 89 -7.14 11.63 -2.61
N LYS A 90 -8.07 10.88 -3.21
CA LYS A 90 -9.11 10.14 -2.49
C LYS A 90 -8.52 9.00 -1.66
N ILE A 91 -7.47 8.34 -2.18
CA ILE A 91 -6.71 7.31 -1.45
C ILE A 91 -6.02 7.93 -0.23
N TYR A 92 -5.26 9.02 -0.42
CA TYR A 92 -4.52 9.63 0.70
C TYR A 92 -5.43 10.31 1.71
N LEU A 93 -6.59 10.81 1.29
CA LEU A 93 -7.63 11.27 2.20
C LEU A 93 -8.15 10.13 3.08
N GLY A 94 -8.39 8.95 2.49
CA GLY A 94 -8.75 7.74 3.23
C GLY A 94 -7.66 7.24 4.18
N LEU A 95 -6.39 7.36 3.80
CA LEU A 95 -5.25 6.92 4.62
C LEU A 95 -4.91 7.89 5.76
N LEU A 96 -5.07 9.19 5.56
CA LEU A 96 -4.57 10.24 6.47
C LEU A 96 -5.67 10.95 7.26
N SER A 97 -6.94 10.58 7.06
CA SER A 97 -8.06 11.05 7.86
C SER A 97 -8.03 10.44 9.27
N GLU A 98 -8.57 11.19 10.23
CA GLU A 98 -8.58 10.84 11.65
C GLU A 98 -10.04 10.69 12.08
N THR A 99 -10.38 9.66 12.84
CA THR A 99 -11.76 9.33 13.22
C THR A 99 -12.47 10.48 13.92
N TYR A 100 -11.77 11.17 14.84
CA TYR A 100 -12.35 12.20 15.71
C TYR A 100 -12.09 13.63 15.25
N ASN A 101 -11.72 13.82 13.97
CA ASN A 101 -11.55 15.13 13.37
C ASN A 101 -12.73 15.43 12.43
N GLU A 102 -13.63 16.32 12.85
CA GLU A 102 -14.82 16.67 12.06
C GLU A 102 -14.50 17.23 10.67
N ALA A 103 -13.39 17.95 10.51
CA ALA A 103 -13.01 18.47 9.19
C ALA A 103 -12.60 17.32 8.26
N HIS A 104 -11.87 16.32 8.76
CA HIS A 104 -11.52 15.13 8.00
C HIS A 104 -12.78 14.33 7.62
N GLY A 105 -13.74 14.19 8.54
CA GLY A 105 -15.03 13.56 8.26
C GLY A 105 -15.80 14.27 7.14
N ARG A 106 -15.89 15.61 7.19
CA ARG A 106 -16.52 16.41 6.12
C ARG A 106 -15.83 16.25 4.78
N ASP A 107 -14.50 16.16 4.76
CA ASP A 107 -13.75 15.96 3.52
C ASP A 107 -14.00 14.56 2.92
N LEU A 108 -14.06 13.51 3.74
CA LEU A 108 -14.42 12.17 3.29
C LEU A 108 -15.82 12.17 2.66
N GLU A 109 -16.81 12.74 3.34
CA GLU A 109 -18.19 12.83 2.85
C GLU A 109 -18.26 13.61 1.52
N ARG A 110 -17.68 14.81 1.47
CA ARG A 110 -17.69 15.68 0.28
C ARG A 110 -17.07 15.03 -0.95
N THR A 111 -16.11 14.14 -0.76
CA THR A 111 -15.34 13.51 -1.85
C THR A 111 -15.81 12.10 -2.17
N GLY A 112 -16.80 11.59 -1.41
CA GLY A 112 -17.18 10.18 -1.43
C GLY A 112 -16.01 9.25 -1.08
N GLY A 113 -15.05 9.76 -0.33
CA GLY A 113 -13.91 9.02 0.20
C GLY A 113 -14.36 8.04 1.28
N VAL A 114 -13.56 6.99 1.49
CA VAL A 114 -13.78 6.05 2.58
C VAL A 114 -12.52 6.04 3.44
N PRO A 115 -12.67 5.90 4.76
CA PRO A 115 -11.53 5.77 5.64
C PRO A 115 -10.89 4.39 5.36
N ILE A 116 -9.57 4.32 5.10
CA ILE A 116 -8.84 3.04 4.83
C ILE A 116 -8.20 2.53 6.13
N ASP A 117 -8.55 1.34 6.59
CA ASP A 117 -8.17 0.79 7.90
C ASP A 117 -6.91 -0.07 7.85
N MET A 118 -6.65 -0.69 6.69
CA MET A 118 -5.47 -1.53 6.49
C MET A 118 -4.89 -1.32 5.10
N VAL A 119 -3.57 -1.30 5.02
CA VAL A 119 -2.80 -1.28 3.78
C VAL A 119 -1.93 -2.52 3.73
N ILE A 120 -2.01 -3.29 2.64
CA ILE A 120 -1.18 -4.47 2.39
C ILE A 120 -0.34 -4.19 1.15
N VAL A 121 0.93 -3.83 1.37
CA VAL A 121 1.85 -3.44 0.31
C VAL A 121 3.23 -3.99 0.61
N ASN A 122 3.73 -4.90 -0.23
CA ASN A 122 5.14 -5.25 -0.27
C ASN A 122 5.75 -4.74 -1.58
N LEU A 123 6.94 -4.17 -1.47
CA LEU A 123 7.61 -3.50 -2.59
C LEU A 123 8.29 -4.54 -3.48
N TYR A 124 8.39 -4.24 -4.78
CA TYR A 124 9.22 -5.03 -5.67
C TYR A 124 10.67 -5.00 -5.16
N PRO A 125 11.38 -6.15 -5.07
CA PRO A 125 12.74 -6.18 -4.54
C PRO A 125 13.69 -5.48 -5.51
N PHE A 126 13.92 -4.18 -5.29
CA PHE A 126 14.84 -3.38 -6.08
C PHE A 126 16.26 -3.97 -6.05
N GLN A 127 16.68 -4.48 -4.88
CA GLN A 127 17.96 -5.19 -4.71
C GLN A 127 18.11 -6.37 -5.69
N ASP A 128 17.07 -7.20 -5.84
CA ASP A 128 17.10 -8.33 -6.77
C ASP A 128 17.16 -7.87 -8.24
N THR A 129 16.65 -6.68 -8.53
CA THR A 129 16.74 -6.09 -9.87
C THR A 129 18.14 -5.66 -10.19
N VAL A 130 18.76 -4.90 -9.28
CA VAL A 130 20.12 -4.35 -9.48
C VAL A 130 21.22 -5.39 -9.29
N ALA A 131 20.90 -6.57 -8.74
CA ALA A 131 21.82 -7.71 -8.67
C ALA A 131 21.94 -8.48 -10.00
N LYS A 132 21.08 -8.21 -11.00
CA LYS A 132 21.13 -8.90 -12.30
C LYS A 132 22.37 -8.45 -13.09
N PRO A 133 23.14 -9.39 -13.70
CA PRO A 133 24.37 -9.05 -14.41
C PRO A 133 24.22 -8.00 -15.51
N ASP A 134 23.08 -8.00 -16.22
CA ASP A 134 22.81 -7.14 -17.37
C ASP A 134 21.90 -5.95 -17.03
N VAL A 135 21.80 -5.57 -15.75
CA VAL A 135 20.94 -4.44 -15.35
C VAL A 135 21.52 -3.12 -15.86
N THR A 136 20.73 -2.41 -16.67
CA THR A 136 21.08 -1.05 -17.10
C THR A 136 20.53 -0.01 -16.12
N PRO A 137 21.06 1.22 -16.09
CA PRO A 137 20.48 2.31 -15.31
C PRO A 137 19.01 2.57 -15.63
N GLU A 138 18.59 2.43 -16.90
CA GLU A 138 17.19 2.56 -17.31
C GLU A 138 16.31 1.42 -16.76
N MET A 139 16.82 0.19 -16.74
CA MET A 139 16.12 -0.94 -16.12
C MET A 139 15.96 -0.72 -14.61
N ALA A 140 17.01 -0.28 -13.93
CA ALA A 140 16.93 0.05 -12.51
C ALA A 140 15.93 1.18 -12.26
N ARG A 141 16.04 2.30 -12.99
CA ARG A 141 15.15 3.46 -12.89
C ARG A 141 13.68 3.10 -13.09
N THR A 142 13.37 2.25 -14.08
CA THR A 142 12.00 1.83 -14.39
C THR A 142 11.39 0.93 -13.31
N ASN A 143 12.21 0.25 -12.51
CA ASN A 143 11.77 -0.63 -11.42
C ASN A 143 11.69 0.08 -10.06
N ILE A 144 11.88 1.40 -10.00
CA ILE A 144 11.65 2.19 -8.78
C ILE A 144 10.13 2.36 -8.60
N ASP A 145 9.62 1.85 -7.50
CA ASP A 145 8.23 2.01 -7.09
C ASP A 145 8.06 3.39 -6.42
N ILE A 146 7.04 4.12 -6.86
CA ILE A 146 6.64 5.40 -6.26
C ILE A 146 5.37 5.22 -5.42
N GLY A 147 4.36 4.54 -5.96
CA GLY A 147 3.07 4.39 -5.32
C GLY A 147 3.15 3.55 -4.04
N GLY A 148 3.88 2.44 -4.07
CA GLY A 148 4.07 1.54 -2.94
C GLY A 148 4.63 2.26 -1.71
N PRO A 149 5.84 2.87 -1.80
CA PRO A 149 6.41 3.60 -0.67
C PRO A 149 5.54 4.74 -0.17
N CYS A 150 4.83 5.46 -1.05
CA CYS A 150 3.90 6.51 -0.63
C CYS A 150 2.74 5.95 0.21
N MET A 151 2.10 4.86 -0.21
CA MET A 151 1.01 4.22 0.55
C MET A 151 1.50 3.64 1.89
N VAL A 152 2.66 2.99 1.90
CA VAL A 152 3.28 2.42 3.11
C VAL A 152 3.59 3.54 4.11
N ARG A 153 4.23 4.63 3.68
CA ARG A 153 4.55 5.75 4.56
C ARG A 153 3.30 6.48 5.07
N ALA A 154 2.29 6.65 4.23
CA ALA A 154 1.04 7.30 4.62
C ALA A 154 0.28 6.50 5.69
N SER A 155 0.14 5.18 5.48
CA SER A 155 -0.48 4.28 6.46
C SER A 155 0.33 4.16 7.74
N ALA A 156 1.65 3.97 7.65
CA ALA A 156 2.53 3.88 8.81
C ALA A 156 2.56 5.17 9.65
N LYS A 157 2.48 6.35 9.00
CA LYS A 157 2.33 7.63 9.70
C LYS A 157 1.04 7.64 10.53
N ASN A 158 -0.07 7.20 9.93
CA ASN A 158 -1.38 7.20 10.57
C ASN A 158 -1.70 5.89 11.32
N PHE A 159 -0.70 5.30 12.00
CA PHE A 159 -0.89 4.04 12.75
C PHE A 159 -1.93 4.14 13.87
N LEU A 160 -2.28 5.36 14.28
CA LEU A 160 -3.39 5.61 15.21
C LEU A 160 -4.70 5.01 14.70
N ARG A 161 -4.87 4.94 13.37
CA ARG A 161 -6.03 4.36 12.71
C ARG A 161 -5.70 3.19 11.78
N VAL A 162 -4.57 3.22 11.08
CA VAL A 162 -4.29 2.34 9.93
C VAL A 162 -3.25 1.27 10.25
N ALA A 163 -3.51 0.02 9.88
CA ALA A 163 -2.53 -1.07 9.90
C ALA A 163 -1.70 -1.09 8.61
N SER A 164 -0.37 -0.95 8.70
CA SER A 164 0.53 -0.93 7.53
C SER A 164 1.30 -2.25 7.39
N VAL A 165 0.75 -3.19 6.62
CA VAL A 165 1.28 -4.55 6.46
C VAL A 165 2.21 -4.59 5.24
N THR A 166 3.46 -5.02 5.46
CA THR A 166 4.50 -5.01 4.41
C THR A 166 5.16 -6.36 4.14
N ASP A 167 4.78 -7.40 4.89
CA ASP A 167 5.44 -8.70 4.85
C ASP A 167 4.41 -9.83 4.98
N PRO A 168 4.38 -10.78 4.04
CA PRO A 168 3.49 -11.94 4.09
C PRO A 168 3.59 -12.79 5.35
N SER A 169 4.74 -12.80 6.02
CA SER A 169 4.91 -13.56 7.27
C SER A 169 4.03 -13.06 8.42
N ASP A 170 3.50 -11.83 8.34
CA ASP A 170 2.61 -11.30 9.37
C ASP A 170 1.15 -11.77 9.19
N TYR A 171 0.77 -12.26 8.00
CA TYR A 171 -0.64 -12.48 7.62
C TYR A 171 -1.37 -13.43 8.55
N GLU A 172 -0.76 -14.57 8.90
CA GLU A 172 -1.37 -15.56 9.80
C GLU A 172 -1.66 -14.94 11.18
N SER A 173 -0.68 -14.23 11.75
CA SER A 173 -0.84 -13.61 13.06
C SER A 173 -1.86 -12.46 13.06
N ILE A 174 -1.98 -11.73 11.94
CA ILE A 174 -2.98 -10.69 11.75
C ILE A 174 -4.37 -11.30 11.69
N LEU A 175 -4.56 -12.38 10.92
CA LEU A 175 -5.84 -13.06 10.84
C LEU A 175 -6.28 -13.61 12.20
N ALA A 176 -5.37 -14.23 12.96
CA ALA A 176 -5.69 -14.71 14.30
C ALA A 176 -6.15 -13.56 15.22
N GLU A 177 -5.44 -12.42 15.22
CA GLU A 177 -5.84 -11.24 16.01
C GLU A 177 -7.20 -10.70 15.58
N LEU A 178 -7.45 -10.62 14.27
CA LEU A 178 -8.73 -10.15 13.74
C LEU A 178 -9.88 -11.10 14.10
N GLN A 179 -9.66 -12.42 14.09
CA GLN A 179 -10.66 -13.41 14.47
C GLN A 179 -11.02 -13.30 15.96
N ASP A 180 -10.01 -13.19 16.83
CA ASP A 180 -10.21 -13.04 18.28
C ASP A 180 -10.83 -11.68 18.64
N GLY A 181 -10.62 -10.66 17.80
CA GLY A 181 -11.03 -9.27 18.02
C GLY A 181 -12.31 -8.82 17.29
N ASP A 182 -13.16 -9.72 16.78
CA ASP A 182 -14.35 -9.38 15.98
C ASP A 182 -14.04 -8.42 14.79
N GLY A 183 -12.95 -8.73 14.09
CA GLY A 183 -12.42 -7.96 12.97
C GLY A 183 -11.70 -6.68 13.36
N CYS A 184 -11.39 -6.49 14.64
CA CYS A 184 -10.63 -5.34 15.11
C CYS A 184 -9.14 -5.65 15.24
N ILE A 185 -8.31 -4.69 14.85
CA ILE A 185 -6.85 -4.73 15.04
C ILE A 185 -6.45 -3.76 16.14
N SER A 186 -5.55 -4.17 17.04
CA SER A 186 -5.16 -3.38 18.21
C SER A 186 -4.19 -2.23 17.88
N LEU A 187 -4.16 -1.20 18.71
CA LEU A 187 -3.21 -0.09 18.61
C LEU A 187 -1.77 -0.58 18.71
N GLN A 188 -1.53 -1.55 19.60
CA GLN A 188 -0.23 -2.22 19.73
C GLN A 188 0.20 -2.81 18.38
N ARG A 189 -0.66 -3.62 17.74
CA ARG A 189 -0.34 -4.23 16.45
C ARG A 189 -0.13 -3.18 15.36
N ARG A 190 -0.99 -2.17 15.27
CA ARG A 190 -0.83 -1.08 14.27
C ARG A 190 0.51 -0.36 14.44
N PHE A 191 0.95 -0.13 15.68
CA PHE A 191 2.25 0.48 15.97
C PHE A 191 3.44 -0.44 15.64
N GLU A 192 3.34 -1.74 15.91
CA GLU A 192 4.37 -2.71 15.50
C GLU A 192 4.53 -2.77 13.99
N LEU A 193 3.40 -2.82 13.27
CA LEU A 193 3.35 -2.77 11.81
C LEU A 193 3.93 -1.48 11.25
N SER A 194 3.65 -0.32 11.87
CA SER A 194 4.19 0.97 11.40
C SER A 194 5.71 1.04 11.52
N ARG A 195 6.28 0.48 12.60
CA ARG A 195 7.74 0.36 12.76
C ARG A 195 8.36 -0.49 11.65
N LYS A 196 7.74 -1.65 11.36
CA LYS A 196 8.18 -2.54 10.28
C LYS A 196 8.08 -1.86 8.91
N ALA A 197 6.97 -1.17 8.65
CA ALA A 197 6.72 -0.43 7.43
C ALA A 197 7.76 0.68 7.17
N PHE A 198 8.06 1.51 8.19
CA PHE A 198 9.10 2.53 8.04
C PHE A 198 10.48 1.92 7.81
N ALA A 199 10.83 0.84 8.52
CA ALA A 199 12.09 0.12 8.29
C ALA A 199 12.16 -0.45 6.87
N HIS A 200 11.07 -1.01 6.35
CA HIS A 200 10.98 -1.53 4.99
C HIS A 200 11.25 -0.43 3.94
N THR A 201 10.60 0.73 4.07
CA THR A 201 10.84 1.86 3.14
C THR A 201 12.24 2.46 3.27
N ALA A 202 12.81 2.51 4.48
CA ALA A 202 14.18 2.97 4.67
C ALA A 202 15.21 2.03 4.00
N ALA A 203 15.01 0.71 4.11
CA ALA A 203 15.85 -0.28 3.42
C ALA A 203 15.72 -0.16 1.89
N TYR A 204 14.50 0.06 1.39
CA TYR A 204 14.23 0.28 -0.03
C TYR A 204 14.97 1.50 -0.58
N ASP A 205 14.84 2.66 0.07
CA ASP A 205 15.52 3.89 -0.34
C ASP A 205 17.04 3.78 -0.20
N THR A 206 17.53 3.06 0.80
CA THR A 206 18.98 2.77 0.96
C THR A 206 19.51 1.98 -0.23
N ALA A 207 18.76 0.98 -0.73
CA ALA A 207 19.15 0.20 -1.90
C ALA A 207 19.19 1.06 -3.17
N ILE A 208 18.19 1.94 -3.37
CA ILE A 208 18.17 2.89 -4.48
C ILE A 208 19.36 3.84 -4.41
N ALA A 209 19.57 4.48 -3.26
CA ALA A 209 20.67 5.39 -3.05
C ALA A 209 22.04 4.73 -3.27
N GLY A 210 22.21 3.50 -2.79
CA GLY A 210 23.42 2.71 -2.99
C GLY A 210 23.72 2.42 -4.46
N TYR A 211 22.69 2.02 -5.24
CA TYR A 211 22.85 1.77 -6.67
C TYR A 211 23.24 3.04 -7.43
N PHE A 212 22.43 4.11 -7.31
CA PHE A 212 22.67 5.34 -8.07
C PHE A 212 23.90 6.13 -7.60
N GLY A 213 24.27 6.03 -6.32
CA GLY A 213 25.49 6.63 -5.78
C GLY A 213 26.78 6.03 -6.35
N GLY A 214 26.71 4.82 -6.93
CA GLY A 214 27.82 4.17 -7.60
C GLY A 214 27.94 4.45 -9.10
N LEU A 215 26.99 5.19 -9.70
CA LEU A 215 26.98 5.50 -11.13
C LEU A 215 27.66 6.84 -11.43
N ASP A 216 28.25 6.94 -12.61
CA ASP A 216 28.66 8.22 -13.21
C ASP A 216 27.75 8.60 -14.39
N VAL A 217 27.83 9.87 -14.82
CA VAL A 217 26.99 10.38 -15.91
C VAL A 217 27.25 9.66 -17.24
N ALA A 218 28.48 9.21 -17.47
CA ALA A 218 28.84 8.46 -18.67
C ALA A 218 28.08 7.13 -18.74
N SER A 219 28.03 6.40 -17.63
CA SER A 219 27.30 5.14 -17.47
C SER A 219 25.78 5.29 -17.70
N ILE A 220 25.23 6.47 -17.39
CA ILE A 220 23.83 6.78 -17.69
C ILE A 220 23.67 7.01 -19.20
N GLY A 221 24.54 7.81 -19.81
CA GLY A 221 24.46 8.24 -21.21
C GLY A 221 24.42 7.10 -22.23
N ASP A 222 25.08 5.97 -21.95
CA ASP A 222 25.11 4.80 -22.84
C ASP A 222 23.71 4.21 -23.13
N GLY A 223 22.72 4.48 -22.28
CA GLY A 223 21.34 4.03 -22.43
C GLY A 223 20.41 5.01 -23.13
N TYR A 224 20.84 6.23 -23.45
CA TYR A 224 19.94 7.29 -23.94
C TYR A 224 20.48 8.00 -25.19
N GLN A 225 19.56 8.47 -26.03
CA GLN A 225 19.87 9.46 -27.07
C GLN A 225 19.83 10.86 -26.44
N LEU A 226 21.02 11.41 -26.15
CA LEU A 226 21.14 12.77 -25.63
C LEU A 226 20.92 13.77 -26.77
N GLN A 227 19.91 14.64 -26.65
CA GLN A 227 19.75 15.77 -27.58
C GLN A 227 20.68 16.92 -27.17
N GLY A 228 21.41 17.50 -28.13
CA GLY A 228 22.24 18.68 -27.94
C GLY A 228 23.74 18.42 -27.68
N MET A 229 24.21 17.20 -27.92
CA MET A 229 25.64 16.91 -28.16
C MET A 229 25.94 16.88 -29.66
#